data_AF-A0A933KPI7-F1
#
_entry.id   AF-A0A933KPI7-F1
#
_cell.length_a   1.000
_cell.length_b   1.000
_cell.length_c   1.000
_cell.angle_alpha   90.00
_cell.angle_beta   90.00
_cell.angle_gamma   90.00
#
_symmetry.space_group_name_H-M   'P 1'
#
loop_
_entity.id
_entity.type
_entity.pdbx_description
1 polymer ?
#
loop_
_entity_poly.entity_id
_entity_poly.type
_entity_poly.pdbx_seq_one_letter_code
_entity_poly.pdbx_strand_id
1 'polypeptide(L)'
;MENTLTALTSTPTSLRMERMALTIDRRGINAIPVAALRELGFQAVSAGSSRIVAEVLADPCAPPVARERAFGIVATVLAGPRDRAPKAAPCSPQAA
;
A
#
# COMPACT_ATOMS: atom_id res chain seq x y z
N MET A 1 -13.26 21.06 -29.36
CA MET A 1 -13.88 20.83 -28.04
C MET A 1 -13.29 19.53 -27.51
N GLU A 2 -12.15 19.65 -26.85
CA GLU A 2 -11.35 18.53 -26.35
C GLU A 2 -11.99 18.02 -25.06
N ASN A 3 -12.49 16.78 -25.07
CA ASN A 3 -12.99 16.12 -23.86
C ASN A 3 -11.83 15.34 -23.23
N THR A 4 -11.20 15.97 -22.24
CA THR A 4 -10.13 15.44 -21.40
C THR A 4 -10.68 14.35 -20.48
N LEU A 5 -10.86 13.14 -21.01
CA LEU A 5 -11.03 11.93 -20.21
C LEU A 5 -9.64 11.46 -19.77
N THR A 6 -9.18 11.98 -18.63
CA THR A 6 -8.04 11.45 -17.88
C THR A 6 -8.41 10.02 -17.49
N ALA A 7 -8.04 9.05 -18.33
CA ALA A 7 -8.06 7.66 -17.97
C ALA A 7 -7.21 7.51 -16.70
N LEU A 8 -7.89 7.27 -15.58
CA LEU A 8 -7.29 6.79 -14.34
C LEU A 8 -6.62 5.46 -14.65
N THR A 9 -5.38 5.50 -15.11
CA THR A 9 -4.55 4.34 -15.43
C THR A 9 -4.06 3.73 -14.12
N SER A 10 -4.98 3.09 -13.38
CA SER A 10 -4.63 2.23 -12.25
C SER A 10 -3.73 1.11 -12.77
N THR A 11 -2.44 1.19 -12.47
CA THR A 11 -1.47 0.14 -12.84
C THR A 11 -1.92 -1.20 -12.26
N PRO A 12 -1.68 -2.35 -12.93
CA PRO A 12 -2.17 -3.66 -12.47
C PRO A 12 -1.86 -3.98 -11.01
N THR A 13 -0.72 -3.50 -10.49
CA THR A 13 -0.30 -3.63 -9.09
C THR A 13 -1.23 -2.88 -8.13
N SER A 14 -1.69 -1.67 -8.48
CA SER A 14 -2.59 -0.87 -7.63
C SER A 14 -3.95 -1.55 -7.41
N LEU A 15 -4.57 -2.06 -8.48
CA LEU A 15 -5.84 -2.80 -8.40
C LEU A 15 -5.71 -4.10 -7.59
N ARG A 16 -4.58 -4.81 -7.71
CA ARG A 16 -4.29 -6.00 -6.89
C ARG A 16 -4.21 -5.62 -5.41
N MET A 17 -3.48 -4.55 -5.07
CA MET A 17 -3.36 -4.08 -3.68
C MET A 17 -4.69 -3.62 -3.10
N GLU A 18 -5.52 -2.91 -3.87
CA GLU A 18 -6.86 -2.48 -3.43
C GLU A 18 -7.76 -3.68 -3.11
N ARG A 19 -7.76 -4.71 -3.97
CA ARG A 19 -8.53 -5.95 -3.72
C ARG A 19 -8.04 -6.69 -2.48
N MET A 20 -6.73 -6.73 -2.26
CA MET A 20 -6.15 -7.32 -1.05
C MET A 20 -6.54 -6.51 0.19
N ALA A 21 -6.48 -5.19 0.15
CA ALA A 21 -6.89 -4.31 1.23
C ALA A 21 -8.38 -4.51 1.59
N LEU A 22 -9.26 -4.56 0.58
CA LEU A 22 -10.68 -4.86 0.79
C LEU A 22 -10.92 -6.25 1.40
N THR A 23 -10.09 -7.23 1.07
CA THR A 23 -10.19 -8.57 1.63
C THR A 23 -9.74 -8.59 3.09
N ILE A 24 -8.64 -7.88 3.42
CA ILE A 24 -8.14 -7.73 4.78
C ILE A 24 -9.18 -7.02 5.65
N ASP A 25 -9.77 -5.92 5.17
CA ASP A 25 -10.80 -5.16 5.88
C ASP A 25 -12.03 -6.02 6.23
N ARG A 26 -12.48 -6.84 5.28
CA ARG A 26 -13.72 -7.63 5.44
C ARG A 26 -13.52 -8.99 6.13
N ARG A 27 -12.35 -9.61 5.98
CA ARG A 27 -12.12 -11.02 6.35
C ARG A 27 -10.83 -11.25 7.14
N GLY A 28 -10.05 -10.20 7.38
CA GLY A 28 -8.73 -10.28 8.01
C GLY A 28 -7.64 -10.79 7.06
N ILE A 29 -6.39 -10.57 7.43
CA ILE A 29 -5.24 -10.95 6.59
C ILE A 29 -5.04 -12.45 6.40
N ASN A 30 -5.63 -13.28 7.26
CA ASN A 30 -5.61 -14.73 7.13
C ASN A 30 -6.45 -15.24 5.94
N ALA A 31 -7.37 -14.42 5.41
CA ALA A 31 -8.11 -14.75 4.21
C ALA A 31 -7.27 -14.63 2.93
N ILE A 32 -6.07 -14.03 3.01
CA ILE A 32 -5.17 -13.92 1.87
C ILE A 32 -4.20 -15.11 1.85
N PRO A 33 -4.05 -15.80 0.70
CA PRO A 33 -3.08 -16.88 0.57
C PRO A 33 -1.66 -16.43 0.91
N VAL A 34 -0.94 -17.22 1.72
CA VAL A 34 0.45 -16.93 2.13
C VAL A 34 1.36 -16.75 0.91
N ALA A 35 1.16 -17.51 -0.16
CA ALA A 35 1.92 -17.35 -1.40
C ALA A 35 1.76 -15.95 -2.02
N ALA A 36 0.54 -15.40 -2.00
CA ALA A 36 0.29 -14.05 -2.52
C ALA A 36 0.95 -12.98 -1.65
N LEU A 37 0.99 -13.19 -0.32
CA LEU A 37 1.69 -12.30 0.62
C LEU A 37 3.21 -12.37 0.46
N ARG A 38 3.77 -13.56 0.22
CA ARG A 38 5.20 -13.74 -0.07
C ARG A 38 5.61 -13.01 -1.34
N GLU A 39 4.83 -13.14 -2.40
CA GLU A 39 5.12 -12.45 -3.64
C GLU A 39 5.04 -10.93 -3.48
N LEU A 40 4.04 -10.43 -2.75
CA LEU A 40 3.95 -9.00 -2.45
C LEU A 40 5.16 -8.52 -1.63
N GLY A 41 5.61 -9.30 -0.64
CA GLY A 41 6.82 -9.03 0.13
C GLY A 41 8.08 -9.00 -0.75
N PHE A 42 8.22 -9.93 -1.70
CA PHE A 42 9.33 -9.94 -2.65
C PHE A 42 9.36 -8.66 -3.51
N GLN A 43 8.21 -8.28 -4.07
CA GLN A 43 8.09 -7.03 -4.85
C GLN A 43 8.46 -5.82 -4.00
N ALA A 44 8.02 -5.78 -2.74
CA ALA A 44 8.31 -4.68 -1.83
C ALA A 44 9.81 -4.57 -1.53
N VAL A 45 10.49 -5.70 -1.29
CA VAL A 45 11.95 -5.73 -1.08
C VAL A 45 12.68 -5.24 -2.31
N SER A 46 12.28 -5.67 -3.52
CA SER A 46 12.84 -5.14 -4.77
C SER A 46 12.61 -3.64 -4.95
N ALA A 47 11.54 -3.10 -4.35
CA ALA A 47 11.23 -1.67 -4.32
C ALA A 47 11.87 -0.90 -3.13
N GLY A 48 12.71 -1.56 -2.32
CA GLY A 48 13.44 -0.93 -1.21
C GLY A 48 12.80 -1.06 0.18
N SER A 49 11.76 -1.88 0.33
CA SER A 49 11.21 -2.22 1.65
C SER A 49 12.19 -3.05 2.47
N SER A 50 12.09 -2.95 3.80
CA SER A 50 12.82 -3.82 4.73
C SER A 50 12.43 -5.28 4.54
N ARG A 51 13.44 -6.16 4.52
CA ARG A 51 13.26 -7.62 4.45
C ARG A 51 12.48 -8.18 5.65
N ILE A 52 12.70 -7.62 6.84
CA ILE A 52 11.97 -8.02 8.06
C ILE A 52 10.46 -7.77 7.89
N VAL A 53 10.07 -6.64 7.29
CA VAL A 53 8.67 -6.32 7.04
C VAL A 53 8.05 -7.33 6.06
N ALA A 54 8.77 -7.70 5.01
CA ALA A 54 8.32 -8.71 4.06
C ALA A 54 8.20 -10.12 4.69
N GLU A 55 9.12 -10.48 5.58
CA GLU A 55 9.08 -11.73 6.33
C GLU A 55 7.88 -11.78 7.29
N VAL A 56 7.66 -10.71 8.07
CA VAL A 56 6.50 -10.60 8.96
C VAL A 56 5.19 -10.69 8.18
N LEU A 57 5.06 -10.01 7.03
CA LEU A 57 3.85 -10.06 6.20
C LEU A 57 3.43 -11.50 5.84
N ALA A 58 4.41 -12.34 5.52
CA ALA A 58 4.21 -13.70 5.03
C ALA A 58 4.32 -14.79 6.11
N ASP A 59 4.61 -14.43 7.35
CA ASP A 59 4.74 -15.39 8.46
C ASP A 59 3.35 -15.79 9.01
N PRO A 60 2.89 -17.05 8.83
CA PRO A 60 1.62 -17.49 9.35
C PRO A 60 1.60 -17.60 10.89
N CYS A 61 2.77 -17.68 11.53
CA CYS A 61 2.91 -17.74 12.98
C CYS A 61 2.89 -16.35 13.63
N ALA A 62 3.09 -15.29 12.86
CA ALA A 62 3.01 -13.93 13.37
C ALA A 62 1.56 -13.52 13.69
N PRO A 63 1.33 -12.68 14.73
CA PRO A 63 0.00 -12.18 15.05
C PRO A 63 -0.64 -11.45 13.85
N PRO A 64 -1.95 -11.65 13.56
CA PRO A 64 -2.62 -11.03 12.41
C PRO A 64 -2.43 -9.52 12.34
N VAL A 65 -2.52 -8.82 13.48
CA VAL A 65 -2.32 -7.37 13.57
C VAL A 65 -0.92 -6.94 13.13
N ALA A 66 0.12 -7.72 13.44
CA ALA A 66 1.48 -7.41 13.01
C ALA A 66 1.63 -7.56 11.49
N ARG A 67 0.99 -8.58 10.92
CA ARG A 67 0.97 -8.84 9.48
C ARG A 67 0.20 -7.76 8.72
N GLU A 68 -0.93 -7.30 9.26
CA GLU A 68 -1.72 -6.20 8.68
C GLU A 68 -0.94 -4.88 8.68
N ARG A 69 -0.20 -4.60 9.76
CA ARG A 69 0.72 -3.46 9.79
C ARG A 69 1.82 -3.60 8.75
N ALA A 70 2.42 -4.79 8.62
CA ALA A 70 3.41 -5.06 7.58
C ALA A 70 2.84 -4.86 6.17
N PHE A 71 1.58 -5.26 5.94
CA PHE A 71 0.88 -5.02 4.68
C PHE A 71 0.78 -3.52 4.38
N GLY A 72 0.38 -2.70 5.35
CA GLY A 72 0.29 -1.24 5.18
C GLY A 72 1.62 -0.59 4.81
N ILE A 73 2.71 -1.04 5.43
CA ILE A 73 4.07 -0.57 5.09
C ILE A 73 4.43 -0.96 3.66
N VAL A 74 4.24 -2.24 3.29
CA VAL A 74 4.51 -2.75 1.95
C VAL A 74 3.69 -2.02 0.89
N ALA A 75 2.40 -1.80 1.14
CA ALA A 75 1.52 -1.06 0.25
C ALA A 75 1.99 0.38 0.04
N THR A 76 2.51 1.03 1.10
CA THR A 76 3.08 2.38 1.01
C THR A 76 4.33 2.42 0.14
N VAL A 77 5.25 1.45 0.30
CA VAL A 77 6.45 1.35 -0.54
C VAL A 77 6.09 1.14 -2.00
N LEU A 78 5.18 0.20 -2.26
CA LEU A 78 4.76 -0.16 -3.63
C LEU A 78 3.90 0.90 -4.31
N ALA A 79 3.18 1.73 -3.54
CA ALA A 79 2.50 2.91 -4.07
C ALA A 79 3.48 3.99 -4.56
N GLY A 80 4.75 3.91 -4.13
CA GLY A 80 5.78 4.90 -4.43
C GLY A 80 5.48 6.27 -3.81
N PRO A 81 6.36 7.26 -4.01
CA PRO A 81 5.99 8.64 -3.79
C PRO A 81 4.89 9.00 -4.80
N ARG A 82 3.63 8.98 -4.36
CA ARG A 82 2.63 9.87 -4.95
C ARG A 82 3.21 11.26 -4.79
N ASP A 83 3.38 11.98 -5.89
CA ASP A 83 3.92 13.33 -5.93
C ASP A 83 3.67 14.05 -4.62
N ARG A 84 4.76 14.36 -3.91
CA ARG A 84 4.74 15.16 -2.71
C ARG A 84 4.02 16.45 -3.12
N ALA A 85 2.71 16.54 -2.87
CA ALA A 85 1.97 17.77 -3.14
C ALA A 85 2.78 18.88 -2.44
N PRO A 86 3.13 19.97 -3.15
CA PRO A 86 3.94 21.02 -2.55
C PRO A 86 3.26 21.40 -1.24
N LYS A 87 4.03 21.30 -0.15
CA LYS A 87 3.64 21.64 1.22
C LYS A 87 2.73 22.85 1.15
N ALA A 88 1.42 22.66 1.38
CA ALA A 88 0.50 23.77 1.44
C ALA A 88 1.10 24.76 2.44
N ALA A 89 1.32 25.99 1.97
CA ALA A 89 1.89 27.04 2.79
C ALA A 89 1.10 27.10 4.11
N PRO A 90 1.77 27.29 5.26
CA PRO A 90 1.06 27.44 6.51
C PRO A 90 0.02 28.55 6.32
N CYS A 91 -1.24 28.23 6.60
CA CYS A 91 -2.32 29.19 6.62
C CYS A 91 -1.96 30.22 7.70
N SER A 92 -1.35 31.34 7.30
CA SER A 92 -1.18 32.47 8.19
C SER A 92 -2.58 33.01 8.48
N PRO A 93 -3.04 33.06 9.75
CA PRO A 93 -4.24 33.80 10.06
C PRO A 93 -3.94 35.28 9.78
N GLN A 94 -4.58 35.83 8.75
CA GLN A 94 -4.51 37.25 8.44
C GLN A 94 -5.21 37.99 9.58
N ALA A 95 -4.41 38.70 10.37
CA ALA A 95 -4.92 39.62 11.38
C ALA A 95 -5.70 40.75 10.71
N ALA A 96 -6.92 40.98 11.18
CA ALA A 96 -7.68 42.22 11.06
C ALA A 96 -8.47 42.41 12.36
#